data_AF-A0A9E5TPD9-F1
#
_entry.id   AF-A0A9E5TPD9-F1
#
_cell.length_a   1.000
_cell.length_b   1.000
_cell.length_c   1.000
_cell.angle_alpha   90.00
_cell.angle_beta   90.00
_cell.angle_gamma   90.00
#
_symmetry.space_group_name_H-M   'P 1'
#
loop_
_entity.id
_entity.type
_entity.pdbx_description
1 polymer ?
#
loop_
_entity_poly.entity_id
_entity_poly.type
_entity_poly.pdbx_seq_one_letter_code
_entity_poly.pdbx_strand_id
1 'polypeptide(L)' 'PFETAIAEFDAAVAAGVAEDAAGCVSVAVFIADEVIWAKGYGWADIENTVACTAETIGRTGSISKSFT' A
#
# COMPACT_ATOMS: atom_id res chain seq x y z
N PRO A 1 -1.31 -6.66 19.77
CA PRO A 1 -0.48 -5.57 20.34
C PRO A 1 -0.26 -4.37 19.39
N PHE A 2 -0.40 -4.55 18.07
CA PHE A 2 -0.20 -3.49 17.09
C PHE A 2 -1.50 -2.95 16.48
N GLU A 3 -2.67 -3.46 16.89
CA GLU A 3 -3.95 -3.14 16.25
C GLU A 3 -4.23 -1.63 16.20
N THR A 4 -4.01 -0.91 17.32
CA THR A 4 -4.21 0.54 17.38
C THR A 4 -3.24 1.28 16.46
N ALA A 5 -1.95 0.94 16.48
CA ALA A 5 -0.95 1.59 15.64
C ALA A 5 -1.20 1.33 14.14
N ILE A 6 -1.64 0.12 13.80
CA ILE A 6 -2.01 -0.24 12.42
C ILE A 6 -3.26 0.51 11.98
N ALA A 7 -4.26 0.68 12.87
CA ALA A 7 -5.46 1.44 12.54
C ALA A 7 -5.18 2.93 12.32
N GLU A 8 -4.30 3.53 13.14
CA GLU A 8 -3.85 4.92 12.95
C GLU A 8 -3.06 5.08 11.64
N PHE A 9 -2.18 4.12 11.35
CA PHE A 9 -1.41 4.10 10.11
C PHE A 9 -2.30 3.91 8.88
N ASP A 10 -3.30 3.00 8.93
CA ASP A 10 -4.29 2.79 7.87
C ASP A 10 -5.01 4.11 7.55
N ALA A 11 -5.52 4.79 8.58
CA ALA A 11 -6.18 6.08 8.43
C ALA A 11 -5.27 7.15 7.81
N ALA A 12 -4.00 7.21 8.24
CA ALA A 12 -3.04 8.16 7.71
C ALA A 12 -2.71 7.92 6.22
N VAL A 13 -2.50 6.66 5.82
CA VAL A 13 -2.24 6.31 4.41
C VAL A 13 -3.48 6.59 3.57
N ALA A 14 -4.67 6.23 4.05
CA ALA A 14 -5.92 6.51 3.35
C ALA A 14 -6.13 8.02 3.11
N ALA A 15 -5.85 8.85 4.13
CA ALA A 15 -5.94 10.30 4.01
C ALA A 15 -4.94 10.86 2.99
N GLY A 16 -3.68 10.40 3.04
CA GLY A 16 -2.65 10.84 2.09
C GLY A 16 -2.96 10.45 0.65
N VAL A 17 -3.46 9.24 0.43
CA VAL A 17 -3.85 8.78 -0.92
C VAL A 17 -5.06 9.56 -1.44
N ALA A 18 -6.00 9.94 -0.57
CA ALA A 18 -7.16 10.73 -0.95
C ALA A 18 -6.81 12.18 -1.35
N GLU A 19 -5.71 12.75 -0.86
CA GLU A 19 -5.28 14.11 -1.19
C GLU A 19 -4.77 14.23 -2.64
N ASP A 20 -4.02 13.23 -3.14
CA ASP A 20 -3.41 13.24 -4.48
C ASP A 20 -4.28 12.47 -5.52
N ALA A 21 -5.09 11.51 -5.06
CA ALA A 21 -6.12 10.75 -5.80
C ALA A 21 -5.68 10.02 -7.09
N ALA A 22 -4.41 10.07 -7.48
CA ALA A 22 -3.98 9.72 -8.83
C ALA A 22 -3.43 8.29 -9.01
N GLY A 23 -3.39 7.44 -7.99
CA GLY A 23 -2.74 6.13 -8.14
C GLY A 23 -3.07 5.07 -7.10
N CYS A 24 -2.28 3.98 -7.17
CA CYS A 24 -2.35 2.83 -6.28
C CYS A 24 -1.17 2.86 -5.32
N VAL A 25 -1.47 2.73 -4.03
CA VAL A 25 -0.49 2.51 -2.97
C VAL A 25 -0.78 1.15 -2.34
N SER A 26 0.14 0.21 -2.46
CA SER A 26 0.10 -1.07 -1.76
C SER A 26 1.10 -1.07 -0.61
N VAL A 27 0.67 -1.50 0.57
CA VAL A 27 1.49 -1.51 1.79
C VAL A 27 1.37 -2.83 2.51
N ALA A 28 2.48 -3.34 3.02
CA ALA A 28 2.53 -4.48 3.92
C ALA A 28 3.42 -4.14 5.13
N VAL A 29 2.98 -4.55 6.32
CA VAL A 29 3.70 -4.39 7.59
C VAL A 29 4.15 -5.76 8.07
N PHE A 30 5.43 -5.87 8.38
CA PHE A 30 6.07 -7.11 8.81
C PHE A 30 6.55 -6.98 10.26
N ILE A 31 6.48 -8.09 10.99
CA ILE A 31 7.22 -8.29 12.24
C ILE A 31 8.07 -9.54 12.04
N ALA A 32 9.40 -9.37 12.13
CA ALA A 32 10.36 -10.38 11.70
C ALA A 32 10.08 -10.84 10.25
N ASP A 33 9.67 -12.09 10.06
CA ASP A 33 9.40 -12.74 8.78
C ASP A 33 7.90 -12.89 8.46
N GLU A 34 7.01 -12.40 9.32
CA GLU A 34 5.56 -12.52 9.15
C GLU A 34 4.92 -11.20 8.73
N VAL A 35 4.06 -11.25 7.70
CA VAL A 35 3.15 -10.14 7.34
C VAL A 35 2.01 -10.12 8.36
N ILE A 36 1.95 -9.07 9.16
CA ILE A 36 0.88 -8.92 10.16
C ILE A 36 -0.30 -8.08 9.67
N TRP A 37 -0.11 -7.34 8.57
CA TRP A 37 -1.15 -6.54 7.92
C TRP A 37 -0.70 -6.15 6.51
N ALA A 38 -1.62 -6.16 5.54
CA ALA A 38 -1.38 -5.65 4.21
C ALA A 38 -2.66 -5.09 3.60
N LYS A 39 -2.56 -4.01 2.82
CA LYS A 39 -3.71 -3.32 2.21
C LYS A 39 -3.28 -2.50 0.98
N GLY A 40 -4.21 -2.37 0.03
CA GLY A 40 -4.10 -1.45 -1.11
C GLY A 40 -5.03 -0.25 -0.95
N TYR A 41 -4.63 0.89 -1.52
CA TYR A 41 -5.36 2.16 -1.49
C TYR A 41 -5.40 2.79 -2.87
N GLY A 42 -6.52 3.45 -3.19
CA GLY A 42 -6.71 4.12 -4.48
C GLY A 42 -7.03 3.16 -5.62
N TRP A 43 -6.56 3.48 -6.82
CA TRP A 43 -6.94 2.79 -8.05
C TRP A 43 -5.73 2.19 -8.75
N ALA A 44 -5.77 0.88 -9.03
CA ALA A 44 -4.80 0.22 -9.89
C ALA A 44 -4.97 0.67 -11.35
N ASP A 45 -6.22 0.94 -11.74
CA ASP A 45 -6.59 1.48 -13.04
C ASP A 45 -7.82 2.38 -12.86
N ILE A 46 -7.62 3.69 -13.02
CA ILE A 46 -8.68 4.70 -12.84
C ILE A 46 -9.68 4.61 -13.99
N GLU A 47 -9.22 4.38 -15.22
CA GLU A 47 -10.04 4.36 -16.43
C GLU A 47 -11.02 3.18 -16.41
N ASN A 48 -10.56 2.05 -15.89
CA ASN A 48 -11.36 0.82 -15.76
C ASN A 48 -11.93 0.62 -14.35
N THR A 49 -11.82 1.61 -13.46
CA THR A 49 -12.33 1.56 -12.07
C THR A 49 -11.87 0.32 -11.30
N VAL A 50 -10.62 -0.09 -11.49
CA VAL A 50 -10.03 -1.24 -10.80
C VAL A 50 -9.39 -0.75 -9.51
N ALA A 51 -9.95 -1.18 -8.37
CA ALA A 51 -9.42 -0.84 -7.07
C ALA A 51 -8.01 -1.44 -6.86
N CYS A 52 -7.15 -0.66 -6.22
CA CYS A 52 -5.84 -1.14 -5.77
C CYS A 52 -6.00 -2.16 -4.65
N THR A 53 -5.20 -3.23 -4.69
CA THR A 53 -5.12 -4.26 -3.65
C THR A 53 -3.69 -4.38 -3.13
N ALA A 54 -3.50 -5.10 -2.02
CA ALA A 54 -2.16 -5.42 -1.51
C ALA A 54 -1.30 -6.16 -2.56
N GLU A 55 -1.92 -6.87 -3.49
CA GLU A 55 -1.28 -7.70 -4.52
C GLU A 55 -1.10 -6.97 -5.86
N THR A 56 -1.51 -5.70 -5.97
CA THR A 56 -1.36 -4.95 -7.21
C THR A 56 0.11 -4.75 -7.56
N ILE A 57 0.51 -5.17 -8.76
CA ILE A 57 1.90 -5.13 -9.21
C ILE A 57 2.25 -3.72 -9.72
N GLY A 58 3.18 -3.06 -9.01
CA GLY A 58 3.77 -1.79 -9.43
C GLY A 58 5.16 -1.96 -10.05
N ARG A 59 5.66 -0.91 -10.72
CA ARG A 59 7.05 -0.85 -11.17
C ARG A 59 7.93 -0.43 -10.00
N THR A 60 8.88 -1.27 -9.62
CA THR A 60 9.75 -1.05 -8.45
C THR A 60 10.80 0.05 -8.64
N GLY A 61 11.19 0.35 -9.88
CA GLY A 61 12.16 1.41 -10.17
C GLY A 61 13.46 1.23 -9.38
N SER A 62 13.92 2.29 -8.71
CA SER A 62 15.16 2.25 -7.93
C SER A 62 15.16 1.29 -6.74
N ILE A 63 14.00 0.79 -6.28
CA ILE A 63 13.91 -0.22 -5.22
C ILE A 63 14.57 -1.53 -5.66
N SER A 64 14.63 -1.80 -6.98
CA SER A 64 15.28 -2.99 -7.52
C SER A 64 16.77 -3.12 -7.16
N LYS A 65 17.44 -2.02 -6.76
CA LYS A 65 18.85 -2.01 -6.36
C LYS A 65 19.13 -2.89 -5.14
N SER A 66 18.14 -3.14 -4.28
CA SER A 66 18.31 -4.06 -3.15
C SER A 66 18.49 -5.52 -3.57
N PHE A 67 18.22 -5.86 -4.84
CA PHE A 67 18.34 -7.21 -5.38
C PHE A 67 19.61 -7.44 -6.23
N THR A 68 20.40 -6.40 -6.52
CA THR A 68 21.58 -6.43 -7.42
C THR A 68 22.84 -6.03 -6.68
#